data_AF-A0A7C4FBG7-F1
#
_entry.id   AF-A0A7C4FBG7-F1
#
_cell.length_a   1.000
_cell.length_b   1.000
_cell.length_c   1.000
_cell.angle_alpha   90.00
_cell.angle_beta   90.00
_cell.angle_gamma   90.00
#
_symmetry.space_group_name_H-M   'P 1'
#
loop_
_entity.id
_entity.type
_entity.pdbx_description
1 polymer ?
#
loop_
_entity_poly.entity_id
_entity_poly.type
_entity_poly.pdbx_seq_one_letter_code
_entity_poly.pdbx_strand_id
1 'polypeptide(L)'
;MGCEMIVIDKVNVFKCLILRRDSRVTALVKHGGNIYRALLRNTGRLYDLIYPDSQVLCSLRSGGKTSMNIVGVVVNDEAALIDTYIQMRSFEKACSRDLIPWLKGYVILGREVKVGGMRIDYKIRRNDTEGYLELKSAVLLR
;
A
#
# COMPACT_ATOMS: atom_id res chain seq x y z
N MET A 1 -14.29 -26.09 6.34
CA MET A 1 -14.73 -24.74 6.75
C MET A 1 -14.20 -23.77 5.72
N GLY A 2 -15.05 -23.24 4.86
CA GLY A 2 -14.63 -22.23 3.87
C GLY A 2 -14.28 -20.94 4.60
N CYS A 3 -13.11 -20.37 4.32
CA CYS A 3 -12.79 -19.03 4.79
C CYS A 3 -13.70 -18.06 4.03
N GLU A 4 -14.57 -17.33 4.73
CA GLU A 4 -15.39 -16.30 4.11
C GLU A 4 -14.48 -15.16 3.64
N MET A 5 -14.54 -14.85 2.34
CA MET A 5 -13.69 -13.82 1.75
C MET A 5 -14.17 -12.44 2.20
N ILE A 6 -13.38 -11.74 3.00
CA ILE A 6 -13.66 -10.37 3.42
C ILE A 6 -13.03 -9.39 2.44
N VAL A 7 -13.86 -8.62 1.74
CA VAL A 7 -13.40 -7.52 0.88
C VAL A 7 -13.23 -6.26 1.72
N ILE A 8 -11.99 -5.74 1.81
CA ILE A 8 -11.68 -4.48 2.51
C ILE A 8 -11.75 -3.27 1.56
N ASP A 9 -11.20 -3.42 0.35
CA ASP A 9 -11.08 -2.34 -0.62
C ASP A 9 -11.14 -2.87 -2.05
N LYS A 10 -11.50 -2.00 -3.00
CA LYS A 10 -11.54 -2.32 -4.43
C LYS A 10 -10.73 -1.28 -5.20
N VAL A 11 -9.84 -1.75 -6.07
CA VAL A 11 -8.98 -0.91 -6.91
C VAL A 11 -9.00 -1.45 -8.33
N ASN A 12 -9.29 -0.57 -9.29
CA ASN A 12 -9.22 -0.91 -10.70
C ASN A 12 -7.75 -0.96 -11.11
N VAL A 13 -7.30 -2.12 -11.59
CA VAL A 13 -5.91 -2.37 -11.94
C VAL A 13 -5.79 -3.06 -13.30
N PHE A 14 -4.61 -2.92 -13.91
CA PHE A 14 -4.21 -3.60 -15.13
C PHE A 14 -2.75 -4.04 -15.00
N LYS A 15 -2.37 -5.07 -15.77
CA LYS A 15 -1.01 -5.64 -15.73
C LYS A 15 -0.02 -4.79 -16.51
N CYS A 16 1.17 -4.63 -15.95
CA CYS A 16 2.35 -4.05 -16.59
C CYS A 16 3.59 -4.90 -16.31
N LEU A 17 4.65 -4.69 -17.07
CA LEU A 17 5.97 -5.26 -16.81
C LEU A 17 6.93 -4.17 -16.34
N ILE A 18 7.70 -4.42 -15.28
CA ILE A 18 8.79 -3.53 -14.88
C ILE A 18 9.89 -3.58 -15.93
N LEU A 19 10.36 -2.41 -16.36
CA LEU A 19 11.59 -2.30 -17.14
C LEU A 19 12.79 -2.04 -16.24
N ARG A 20 12.65 -1.05 -15.34
CA ARG A 20 13.64 -0.73 -14.30
C ARG A 20 13.05 0.21 -13.27
N ARG A 21 13.61 0.18 -12.06
CA ARG A 21 13.38 1.21 -11.04
C ARG A 21 14.27 2.41 -11.33
N ASP A 22 13.68 3.56 -11.64
CA ASP A 22 14.42 4.77 -12.03
C ASP A 22 14.60 5.77 -10.87
N SER A 23 13.88 5.60 -9.75
CA SER A 23 14.18 6.27 -8.48
C SER A 23 13.64 5.50 -7.26
N ARG A 24 13.85 6.02 -6.04
CA ARG A 24 13.22 5.44 -4.84
C ARG A 24 11.68 5.47 -4.89
N VAL A 25 11.10 6.35 -5.69
CA VAL A 25 9.65 6.59 -5.74
C VAL A 25 9.05 6.39 -7.14
N THR A 26 9.81 5.95 -8.13
CA THR A 26 9.32 5.73 -9.49
C THR A 26 9.96 4.50 -10.13
N ALA A 27 9.25 3.90 -11.08
CA ALA A 27 9.78 2.90 -11.99
C ALA A 27 9.22 3.10 -13.40
N LEU A 28 9.98 2.66 -14.40
CA LEU A 28 9.51 2.57 -15.78
C LEU A 28 8.83 1.22 -15.99
N VAL A 29 7.65 1.25 -16.61
CA VAL A 29 6.82 0.08 -16.86
C VAL A 29 6.39 0.03 -18.32
N LYS A 30 6.20 -1.18 -18.85
CA LYS A 30 5.67 -1.43 -20.19
C LYS A 30 4.22 -1.90 -20.10
N HIS A 31 3.34 -1.29 -20.89
CA HIS A 31 1.94 -1.69 -21.06
C HIS A 31 1.45 -1.37 -22.47
N GLY A 32 0.82 -2.34 -23.14
CA GLY A 32 0.29 -2.15 -24.50
C GLY A 32 1.34 -1.65 -25.51
N GLY A 33 2.60 -2.12 -25.40
CA GLY A 33 3.72 -1.69 -26.25
C GLY A 33 4.36 -0.35 -25.87
N ASN A 34 3.71 0.45 -25.02
CA ASN A 34 4.19 1.77 -24.61
C ASN A 34 4.94 1.73 -23.27
N ILE A 35 5.81 2.71 -23.04
CA ILE A 35 6.56 2.89 -21.80
C ILE A 35 5.95 4.03 -21.00
N TYR A 36 5.68 3.78 -19.72
CA TYR A 36 5.15 4.75 -18.78
C TYR A 36 6.05 4.87 -17.56
N ARG A 37 6.11 6.07 -16.99
CA ARG A 37 6.67 6.27 -15.65
C ARG A 37 5.54 6.13 -14.63
N ALA A 38 5.66 5.14 -13.77
CA ALA A 38 4.70 4.87 -12.71
C ALA A 38 5.23 5.30 -11.34
N LEU A 39 4.36 5.83 -10.50
CA LEU A 39 4.66 6.15 -9.12
C LEU A 39 4.75 4.86 -8.29
N LEU A 40 5.80 4.76 -7.49
CA LEU A 40 6.03 3.74 -6.49
C LEU A 40 5.95 4.40 -5.11
N ARG A 41 4.82 4.25 -4.40
CA ARG A 41 4.58 4.87 -3.07
C ARG A 41 5.33 4.22 -1.91
N ASN A 42 6.27 3.33 -2.21
CA ASN A 42 7.00 2.55 -1.22
C ASN A 42 8.49 2.79 -1.37
N THR A 43 9.08 3.42 -0.36
CA THR A 43 10.51 3.79 -0.32
C THR A 43 11.42 2.63 0.06
N GLY A 44 10.86 1.46 0.39
CA GLY A 44 11.61 0.25 0.66
C GLY A 44 12.49 -0.19 -0.52
N ARG A 45 13.48 -1.05 -0.25
CA ARG A 45 14.41 -1.56 -1.26
C ARG A 45 13.72 -2.39 -2.33
N LEU A 46 12.75 -3.23 -1.94
CA LEU A 46 11.90 -4.01 -2.85
C LEU A 46 12.67 -4.78 -3.94
N TYR A 47 13.92 -5.19 -3.67
CA TYR A 47 14.78 -5.79 -4.69
C TYR A 47 14.19 -7.11 -5.24
N ASP A 48 13.51 -7.87 -4.38
CA ASP A 48 12.89 -9.15 -4.73
C ASP A 48 11.50 -9.00 -5.37
N LEU A 49 11.02 -7.75 -5.52
CA LEU A 49 9.68 -7.44 -6.01
C LEU A 49 9.68 -6.54 -7.25
N ILE A 50 10.61 -5.58 -7.32
CA ILE A 50 10.71 -4.60 -8.40
C ILE A 50 12.06 -4.78 -9.10
N TYR A 51 12.08 -5.71 -10.04
CA TYR A 51 13.20 -6.02 -10.91
C TYR A 51 12.72 -6.11 -12.37
N PRO A 52 13.61 -6.03 -13.38
CA PRO A 52 13.22 -6.15 -14.78
C PRO A 52 12.35 -7.39 -15.03
N ASP A 53 11.31 -7.22 -15.85
CA ASP A 53 10.33 -8.24 -16.23
C ASP A 53 9.40 -8.74 -15.11
N SER A 54 9.53 -8.25 -13.87
CA SER A 54 8.52 -8.51 -12.84
C SER A 54 7.16 -7.95 -13.26
N GLN A 55 6.12 -8.79 -13.13
CA GLN A 55 4.75 -8.40 -13.48
C GLN A 55 4.12 -7.65 -12.32
N VAL A 56 3.60 -6.46 -12.59
CA VAL A 56 2.98 -5.59 -11.59
C VAL A 56 1.55 -5.24 -11.98
N LEU A 57 0.77 -4.91 -10.96
CA LEU A 57 -0.56 -4.34 -11.10
C LEU A 57 -0.44 -2.82 -10.97
N CYS A 58 -0.86 -2.11 -12.01
CA CYS A 58 -0.90 -0.66 -12.04
C CYS A 58 -2.35 -0.15 -11.99
N SER A 59 -2.55 1.02 -11.40
CA SER A 59 -3.81 1.78 -11.48
C SER A 59 -3.58 3.08 -12.24
N LEU A 60 -4.58 3.54 -13.00
CA LEU A 60 -4.55 4.87 -13.60
C LEU A 60 -4.50 5.94 -12.52
N ARG A 61 -3.83 7.05 -12.85
CA ARG A 61 -3.76 8.23 -12.00
C ARG A 61 -4.19 9.47 -12.78
N SER A 62 -5.04 10.28 -12.16
CA SER A 62 -5.33 11.64 -12.62
C SER A 62 -4.37 12.64 -11.99
N GLY A 63 -3.69 13.45 -12.83
CA GLY A 63 -2.84 14.56 -12.40
C GLY A 63 -1.44 14.19 -11.88
N GLY A 64 -0.50 15.13 -12.01
CA GLY A 64 0.91 14.98 -11.64
C GLY A 64 1.83 14.57 -12.80
N LYS A 65 3.10 14.27 -12.49
CA LYS A 65 4.15 13.93 -13.48
C LYS A 65 4.15 12.46 -13.95
N THR A 66 3.28 11.62 -13.38
CA THR A 66 3.19 10.17 -13.65
C THR A 66 1.76 9.80 -13.99
N SER A 67 1.56 8.96 -15.00
CA SER A 67 0.23 8.55 -15.47
C SER A 67 -0.38 7.38 -14.68
N MET A 68 0.44 6.71 -13.85
CA MET A 68 0.06 5.46 -13.18
C MET A 68 0.65 5.36 -11.77
N ASN A 69 0.03 4.57 -10.91
CA ASN A 69 0.63 4.06 -9.66
C ASN A 69 0.89 2.56 -9.80
N ILE A 70 2.00 2.08 -9.26
CA ILE A 70 2.23 0.66 -9.02
C ILE A 70 1.53 0.29 -7.72
N VAL A 71 0.53 -0.58 -7.82
CA VAL A 71 -0.31 -1.01 -6.69
C VAL A 71 0.29 -2.24 -6.01
N GLY A 72 0.61 -3.26 -6.79
CA GLY A 72 1.06 -4.55 -6.31
C GLY A 72 2.00 -5.23 -7.29
N VAL A 73 2.72 -6.24 -6.81
CA VAL A 73 3.55 -7.13 -7.63
C VAL A 73 2.87 -8.48 -7.68
N VAL A 74 2.70 -9.05 -8.88
CA VAL A 74 2.08 -10.36 -9.03
C VAL A 74 3.02 -11.43 -8.48
N VAL A 75 2.53 -12.24 -7.55
CA VAL A 75 3.24 -13.35 -6.92
C VAL A 75 2.30 -14.55 -6.98
N ASN A 76 2.65 -15.55 -7.80
CA ASN A 76 1.76 -16.66 -8.14
C ASN A 76 0.41 -16.15 -8.69
N ASP A 77 -0.72 -16.65 -8.16
CA ASP A 77 -2.08 -16.24 -8.55
C ASP A 77 -2.59 -15.00 -7.79
N GLU A 78 -1.77 -14.42 -6.93
CA GLU A 78 -2.10 -13.26 -6.10
C GLU A 78 -1.16 -12.08 -6.37
N ALA A 79 -1.24 -11.03 -5.55
CA ALA A 79 -0.32 -9.92 -5.61
C ALA A 79 0.11 -9.44 -4.22
N ALA A 80 1.40 -9.21 -4.06
CA ALA A 80 1.94 -8.47 -2.93
C ALA A 80 1.55 -6.99 -3.06
N LEU A 81 0.66 -6.50 -2.19
CA LEU A 81 0.24 -5.10 -2.15
C LEU A 81 1.40 -4.24 -1.63
N ILE A 82 2.02 -3.44 -2.49
CA ILE A 82 3.18 -2.59 -2.13
C ILE A 82 2.84 -1.11 -1.99
N ASP A 83 1.67 -0.68 -2.47
CA ASP A 83 1.22 0.70 -2.36
C ASP A 83 0.79 1.04 -0.93
N THR A 84 1.65 1.77 -0.22
CA THR A 84 1.47 2.12 1.20
C THR A 84 0.23 2.98 1.46
N TYR A 85 -0.25 3.75 0.48
CA TYR A 85 -1.48 4.52 0.63
C TYR A 85 -2.71 3.61 0.62
N ILE A 86 -2.71 2.59 -0.24
CA ILE A 86 -3.79 1.58 -0.25
C ILE A 86 -3.71 0.72 1.02
N GLN A 87 -2.51 0.36 1.49
CA GLN A 87 -2.34 -0.33 2.78
C GLN A 87 -2.91 0.50 3.93
N MET A 88 -2.56 1.78 4.02
CA MET A 88 -3.08 2.75 4.99
C MET A 88 -4.61 2.80 4.97
N ARG A 89 -5.21 3.06 3.80
CA ARG A 89 -6.67 3.14 3.67
C ARG A 89 -7.37 1.82 4.00
N SER A 90 -6.75 0.69 3.67
CA SER A 90 -7.28 -0.65 4.00
C SER A 90 -7.24 -0.91 5.50
N PHE A 91 -6.14 -0.52 6.17
CA PHE A 91 -6.03 -0.58 7.63
C PHE A 91 -7.16 0.22 8.31
N GLU A 92 -7.39 1.45 7.87
CA GLU A 92 -8.45 2.30 8.44
C GLU A 92 -9.85 1.70 8.27
N LYS A 93 -10.14 1.14 7.09
CA LYS A 93 -11.40 0.41 6.83
C LYS A 93 -11.53 -0.85 7.67
N ALA A 94 -10.42 -1.56 7.94
CA ALA A 94 -10.42 -2.73 8.79
C ALA A 94 -10.69 -2.36 10.25
N CYS A 95 -10.09 -1.26 10.74
CA CYS A 95 -10.35 -0.71 12.07
C CYS A 95 -11.80 -0.27 12.22
N SER A 96 -12.37 0.49 11.27
CA SER A 96 -13.75 0.97 11.36
C SER A 96 -14.81 -0.13 11.30
N ARG A 97 -14.42 -1.34 10.84
CA ARG A 97 -15.27 -2.53 10.76
C ARG A 97 -14.97 -3.55 11.88
N ASP A 98 -14.16 -3.17 12.87
CA ASP A 98 -13.72 -4.05 13.97
C ASP A 98 -13.09 -5.38 13.51
N LEU A 99 -12.42 -5.38 12.35
CA LEU A 99 -11.82 -6.58 11.76
C LEU A 99 -10.44 -6.93 12.34
N ILE A 100 -9.87 -6.05 13.16
CA ILE A 100 -8.59 -6.26 13.84
C ILE A 100 -8.90 -6.44 15.33
N PRO A 101 -8.92 -7.69 15.86
CA PRO A 101 -9.48 -7.97 17.18
C PRO A 101 -8.86 -7.17 18.34
N TRP A 102 -7.54 -6.98 18.34
CA TRP A 102 -6.85 -6.25 19.41
C TRP A 102 -7.06 -4.72 19.33
N LEU A 103 -7.54 -4.21 18.20
CA LEU A 103 -7.93 -2.80 18.00
C LEU A 103 -9.42 -2.55 18.18
N LYS A 104 -10.21 -3.59 18.49
CA LYS A 104 -11.66 -3.43 18.65
C LYS A 104 -11.99 -2.39 19.73
N GLY A 105 -12.87 -1.45 19.39
CA GLY A 105 -13.26 -0.33 20.24
C GLY A 105 -12.26 0.82 20.31
N TYR A 106 -11.11 0.75 19.63
CA TYR A 106 -10.26 1.92 19.42
C TYR A 106 -10.78 2.75 18.23
N VAL A 107 -10.79 4.07 18.39
CA VAL A 107 -11.05 5.03 17.31
C VAL A 107 -9.79 5.78 16.93
N ILE A 108 -9.63 6.07 15.64
CA ILE A 108 -8.54 6.92 15.13
C ILE A 108 -8.95 8.39 15.33
N LEU A 109 -8.18 9.12 16.13
CA LEU A 109 -8.43 10.54 16.43
C LEU A 109 -7.75 11.51 15.45
N GLY A 110 -6.65 11.06 14.86
CA GLY A 110 -5.84 11.91 13.98
C GLY A 110 -4.76 11.10 13.27
N ARG A 111 -4.29 11.66 12.15
CA ARG A 111 -3.20 11.13 11.34
C ARG A 111 -1.95 11.99 11.47
N GLU A 112 -0.78 11.41 11.21
CA GLU A 112 0.50 12.14 11.08
C GLU A 112 0.79 13.03 12.31
N VAL A 113 0.55 12.50 13.50
CA VAL A 113 0.59 13.25 14.75
C VAL A 113 2.03 13.49 15.18
N LYS A 114 2.35 14.74 15.54
CA LYS A 114 3.68 15.12 16.01
C LYS A 114 3.86 14.78 17.49
N VAL A 115 4.85 13.95 17.81
CA VAL A 115 5.19 13.55 19.18
C VAL A 115 6.71 13.61 19.34
N GLY A 116 7.22 14.44 20.24
CA GLY A 116 8.66 14.51 20.54
C GLY A 116 9.54 14.80 19.32
N GLY A 117 9.07 15.60 18.36
CA GLY A 117 9.79 15.89 17.11
C GLY A 117 9.66 14.82 16.01
N MET A 118 9.07 13.66 16.32
CA MET A 118 8.74 12.61 15.36
C MET A 118 7.31 12.78 14.84
N ARG A 119 7.00 12.13 13.71
CA ARG A 119 5.63 11.92 13.24
C ARG A 119 5.28 10.46 13.42
N ILE A 120 4.11 10.20 13.99
CA ILE A 120 3.52 8.88 14.13
C ILE A 120 2.24 8.84 13.31
N ASP A 121 1.99 7.72 12.61
CA ASP A 121 0.89 7.62 11.65
C ASP A 121 -0.47 7.93 12.28
N TYR A 122 -0.74 7.44 13.50
CA TYR A 122 -2.04 7.61 14.15
C TYR A 122 -1.96 7.92 15.64
N LYS A 123 -2.91 8.74 16.10
CA LYS A 123 -3.33 8.79 17.49
C LYS A 123 -4.66 8.05 17.62
N ILE A 124 -4.76 7.13 18.57
CA ILE A 124 -5.93 6.28 18.79
C ILE A 124 -6.46 6.44 20.22
N ARG A 125 -7.74 6.11 20.44
CA ARG A 125 -8.36 6.15 21.77
C ARG A 125 -9.36 5.02 21.96
N ARG A 126 -9.40 4.48 23.17
CA ARG A 126 -10.49 3.63 23.68
C ARG A 126 -10.85 4.09 25.08
N ASN A 127 -12.10 4.51 25.29
CA ASN A 127 -12.55 5.15 26.53
C ASN A 127 -11.61 6.32 26.89
N ASP A 128 -11.09 6.36 28.11
CA ASP A 128 -10.16 7.41 28.58
C ASP A 128 -8.68 7.11 28.28
N THR A 129 -8.39 6.01 27.57
CA THR A 129 -7.02 5.62 27.21
C THR A 129 -6.69 6.06 25.80
N GLU A 130 -5.68 6.93 25.66
CA GLU A 130 -5.10 7.30 24.38
C GLU A 130 -3.81 6.53 24.11
N GLY A 131 -3.50 6.34 22.83
CA GLY A 131 -2.27 5.68 22.37
C GLY A 131 -1.82 6.21 21.02
N TYR A 132 -0.63 5.77 20.62
CA TYR A 132 -0.06 6.05 19.31
C TYR A 132 0.15 4.75 18.56
N LEU A 133 -0.10 4.77 17.25
CA LEU A 133 0.02 3.61 16.39
C LEU A 133 0.77 3.98 15.11
N GLU A 134 1.75 3.16 14.76
CA GLU A 134 2.54 3.27 13.54
C GLU A 134 2.23 2.07 12.64
N LEU A 135 1.94 2.32 11.37
CA LEU A 135 1.65 1.32 10.36
C LEU A 135 2.89 1.10 9.48
N LYS A 136 3.31 -0.15 9.32
CA LYS A 136 4.46 -0.52 8.49
C LYS A 136 4.08 -1.49 7.38
N SER A 137 4.60 -1.24 6.18
CA SER A 137 4.53 -2.18 5.06
C SER A 137 5.45 -3.38 5.33
N ALA A 138 4.91 -4.59 5.29
CA ALA A 138 5.66 -5.84 5.45
C ALA A 138 5.47 -6.73 4.20
N VAL A 139 6.28 -6.49 3.17
CA VAL A 139 6.13 -7.10 1.83
C VAL A 139 7.36 -7.88 1.39
N LEU A 140 8.31 -8.14 2.28
CA LEU A 140 9.50 -8.93 1.95
C LEU A 140 9.07 -10.39 1.69
N LEU A 141 9.39 -10.89 0.50
CA LEU A 141 9.27 -12.32 0.20
C LEU A 141 10.49 -13.04 0.77
N ARG A 142 10.28 -14.20 1.40
CA ARG A 142 11.36 -15.03 1.95
C ARG A 142 12.04 -15.85 0.85
#